data_AF-A0AAD6YUQ7-F1
#
_entry.id   AF-A0AAD6YUQ7-F1
#
_cell.length_a   1.000
_cell.length_b   1.000
_cell.length_c   1.000
_cell.angle_alpha   90.00
_cell.angle_beta   90.00
_cell.angle_gamma   90.00
#
_symmetry.space_group_name_H-M   'P 1'
#
loop_
_entity.id
_entity.type
_entity.pdbx_description
1 polymer ?
#
loop_
_entity_poly.entity_id
_entity_poly.type
_entity_poly.pdbx_seq_one_letter_code
_entity_poly.pdbx_strand_id
1 'polypeptide(L)'
;MIIHENLVENASSHAGTDAVVYNVILQDDFNREDLRNFKSKRENDRLDNFLAVPPGEPPNGWHRGAVKIKLPCVGHCTPESEAFEIEIKDIYYRPLLDTLKEALQSPAFKHFHLIPF
;
A
#
# COMPACT_ATOMS: atom_id res chain seq x y z
N MET A 1 18.23 1.21 -15.31
CA MET A 1 18.34 -0.26 -15.28
C MET A 1 18.40 -0.67 -13.81
N ILE A 2 17.35 -1.37 -13.37
CA ILE A 2 17.18 -2.12 -12.12
C ILE A 2 17.14 -1.28 -10.84
N ILE A 3 15.90 -1.01 -10.42
CA ILE A 3 15.52 -0.74 -9.04
C ILE A 3 15.77 -2.04 -8.28
N HIS A 4 16.79 -2.10 -7.41
CA HIS A 4 16.92 -3.22 -6.50
C HIS A 4 15.96 -3.02 -5.33
N GLU A 5 14.77 -3.57 -5.53
CA GLU A 5 13.88 -4.02 -4.46
C GLU A 5 14.62 -5.08 -3.65
N ASN A 6 15.27 -4.65 -2.56
CA ASN A 6 15.73 -5.53 -1.49
C ASN A 6 14.96 -5.14 -0.24
N LEU A 7 13.72 -5.62 -0.16
CA LEU A 7 13.04 -5.77 1.12
C LEU A 7 13.83 -6.83 1.89
N VAL A 8 14.81 -6.38 2.70
CA VAL A 8 15.55 -7.24 3.61
C VAL A 8 14.59 -7.67 4.72
N GLU A 9 13.86 -8.76 4.47
CA GLU A 9 13.37 -9.61 5.53
C GLU A 9 14.59 -10.19 6.25
N ASN A 10 14.87 -9.68 7.46
CA ASN A 10 15.16 -10.46 8.68
C ASN A 10 15.93 -9.61 9.70
N ALA A 11 15.20 -8.73 10.40
CA ALA A 11 15.70 -7.93 11.52
C ALA A 11 16.12 -8.76 12.75
N SER A 12 15.88 -10.08 12.75
CA SER A 12 16.22 -11.00 13.85
C SER A 12 17.53 -11.77 13.64
N SER A 13 18.26 -11.54 12.55
CA SER A 13 19.53 -12.22 12.25
C SER A 13 20.76 -11.34 12.52
N HIS A 14 21.87 -11.96 12.95
CA HIS A 14 23.16 -11.27 13.11
C HIS A 14 23.59 -10.57 11.81
N ALA A 15 23.42 -11.24 10.67
CA ALA A 15 23.71 -10.67 9.35
C ALA A 15 22.84 -9.44 9.01
N GLY A 16 21.56 -9.46 9.40
CA GLY A 16 20.66 -8.31 9.23
C GLY A 16 21.06 -7.11 10.07
N THR A 17 21.57 -7.35 11.28
CA THR A 17 22.08 -6.27 12.15
C THR A 17 23.33 -5.63 11.55
N ASP A 18 24.28 -6.44 11.09
CA ASP A 18 25.50 -5.96 10.44
C ASP A 18 25.18 -5.16 9.17
N ALA A 19 24.24 -5.64 8.36
CA ALA A 19 23.81 -4.96 7.15
C ALA A 19 23.26 -3.55 7.44
N VAL A 20 22.44 -3.38 8.48
CA VAL A 20 21.91 -2.05 8.84
C VAL A 20 23.03 -1.11 9.29
N VAL A 21 24.00 -1.61 10.06
CA VAL A 21 25.12 -0.78 10.52
C VAL A 21 25.95 -0.27 9.33
N TYR A 22 26.37 -1.16 8.44
CA TYR A 22 27.29 -0.80 7.35
C TYR A 22 26.58 -0.11 6.17
N ASN A 23 25.39 -0.56 5.80
CA ASN A 23 24.70 -0.06 4.61
C ASN A 23 23.82 1.17 4.89
N VAL A 24 23.54 1.48 6.16
CA VAL A 24 22.68 2.63 6.52
C VAL A 24 23.39 3.56 7.49
N ILE A 25 23.75 3.10 8.69
CA ILE A 25 24.20 4.00 9.77
C ILE A 25 25.58 4.63 9.49
N LEU A 26 26.44 3.90 8.79
CA LEU A 26 27.80 4.35 8.47
C LEU A 26 27.90 5.12 7.14
N GLN A 27 26.82 5.25 6.38
CA GLN A 27 26.83 6.02 5.14
C GLN A 27 27.06 7.52 5.44
N ASP A 28 27.76 8.21 4.53
CA ASP A 28 28.16 9.61 4.72
C ASP A 28 26.97 10.59 4.72
N ASP A 29 25.85 10.19 4.09
CA ASP A 29 24.60 10.94 4.03
C ASP A 29 23.67 10.67 5.24
N PHE A 30 24.01 9.71 6.10
CA PHE A 30 23.22 9.38 7.28
C PHE A 30 23.66 10.17 8.51
N ASN A 31 22.74 10.98 9.06
CA ASN A 31 22.99 11.71 10.29
C ASN A 31 22.78 10.82 11.53
N ARG A 32 23.88 10.37 12.13
CA ARG A 32 23.87 9.51 13.32
C ARG A 32 23.20 10.15 14.54
N GLU A 33 23.12 11.48 14.58
CA GLU A 33 22.46 12.20 15.67
C GLU A 33 20.96 11.93 15.74
N ASP A 34 20.33 11.57 14.61
CA ASP A 34 18.90 11.26 14.54
C ASP A 34 18.55 9.99 15.35
N LEU A 35 19.54 9.12 15.60
CA LEU A 35 19.37 7.90 16.40
C LEU A 35 19.49 8.12 17.91
N ARG A 36 19.99 9.26 18.39
CA ARG A 36 20.28 9.48 19.83
C ARG A 36 19.07 9.24 20.73
N ASN A 37 17.87 9.52 20.23
CA ASN A 37 16.61 9.35 20.96
C ASN A 37 15.71 8.28 20.33
N PHE A 38 16.22 7.48 19.40
CA PHE A 38 15.44 6.44 18.74
C PHE A 38 15.08 5.33 19.73
N LYS A 39 13.80 4.95 19.73
CA LYS A 39 13.29 3.82 20.52
C LYS A 39 12.39 3.01 19.61
N SER A 40 12.83 1.81 19.23
CA SER A 40 12.08 0.93 18.30
C SER A 40 10.63 0.75 18.72
N LYS A 41 10.37 0.47 20.01
CA LYS A 41 9.00 0.38 20.53
C LYS A 41 8.19 1.66 20.31
N ARG A 42 8.76 2.84 20.58
CA ARG A 42 8.06 4.12 20.40
C ARG A 42 7.71 4.38 18.93
N GLU A 43 8.62 4.06 18.01
CA GLU A 43 8.37 4.25 16.59
C GLU A 43 7.36 3.23 16.04
N ASN A 44 7.40 1.99 16.53
CA ASN A 44 6.34 1.00 16.23
C ASN A 44 4.98 1.46 16.77
N ASP A 45 4.93 1.89 18.04
CA ASP A 45 3.70 2.41 18.64
C ASP A 45 3.17 3.62 17.82
N ARG A 46 4.06 4.48 17.30
CA ARG A 46 3.67 5.59 16.41
C ARG A 46 3.11 5.10 15.08
N LEU A 47 3.72 4.09 14.47
CA LEU A 47 3.22 3.48 13.23
C LEU A 47 1.84 2.85 13.45
N ASP A 48 1.67 2.08 14.52
CA ASP A 48 0.40 1.45 14.86
C ASP A 48 -0.69 2.49 15.13
N ASN A 49 -0.36 3.56 15.86
CA ASN A 49 -1.30 4.66 16.11
C ASN A 49 -1.61 5.46 14.84
N PHE A 50 -0.65 5.62 13.93
CA PHE A 50 -0.87 6.24 12.63
C PHE A 50 -1.80 5.41 11.76
N LEU A 51 -1.65 4.08 11.77
CA LEU A 51 -2.53 3.14 11.07
C LEU A 51 -3.92 3.03 11.71
N ALA A 52 -4.02 3.29 13.02
CA ALA A 52 -5.30 3.31 13.76
C ALA A 52 -6.15 4.56 13.45
N VAL A 53 -5.53 5.64 12.97
CA VAL A 53 -6.26 6.77 12.40
C VAL A 53 -6.64 6.36 10.97
N PRO A 54 -7.94 6.27 10.62
CA PRO A 54 -8.32 6.01 9.24
C PRO A 54 -7.63 7.05 8.36
N PRO A 55 -6.98 6.65 7.23
CA PRO A 55 -6.37 7.61 6.33
C PRO A 55 -7.44 8.65 6.02
N GLY A 56 -7.12 9.94 6.24
CA GLY A 56 -8.08 11.02 6.43
C GLY A 56 -9.16 11.16 5.33
N GLU A 57 -9.25 12.31 4.68
CA GLU A 57 -9.93 12.31 3.39
C GLU A 57 -9.03 11.57 2.40
N PRO A 58 -9.56 10.60 1.66
CA PRO A 58 -8.75 9.92 0.67
C PRO A 58 -8.25 10.94 -0.37
N PRO A 59 -7.06 10.73 -0.96
CA PRO A 59 -6.50 11.66 -1.94
C PRO A 59 -7.52 11.99 -3.05
N ASN A 60 -7.43 13.18 -3.64
CA ASN A 60 -8.39 13.63 -4.65
C ASN A 60 -8.71 12.55 -5.70
N GLY A 61 -10.00 12.32 -5.92
CA GLY A 61 -10.52 11.33 -6.88
C GLY A 61 -10.73 9.92 -6.31
N TRP A 62 -10.27 9.62 -5.09
CA TRP A 62 -10.59 8.38 -4.40
C TRP A 62 -11.88 8.52 -3.59
N HIS A 63 -12.73 7.49 -3.63
CA HIS A 63 -13.97 7.42 -2.87
C HIS A 63 -13.92 6.28 -1.87
N ARG A 64 -14.62 6.48 -0.76
CA ARG A 64 -14.90 5.45 0.24
C ARG A 64 -16.24 4.80 -0.08
N GLY A 65 -16.28 3.48 -0.12
CA GLY A 65 -17.49 2.70 -0.39
C GLY A 65 -17.54 1.39 0.37
N ALA A 66 -18.59 0.63 0.10
CA ALA A 66 -18.77 -0.73 0.60
C ALA A 66 -19.22 -1.64 -0.55
N VAL A 67 -18.78 -2.89 -0.51
CA VAL A 67 -19.15 -3.90 -1.51
C VAL A 67 -19.77 -5.09 -0.80
N LYS A 68 -20.89 -5.58 -1.34
CA LYS A 68 -21.50 -6.83 -0.92
C LYS A 68 -20.99 -7.95 -1.81
N ILE A 69 -20.41 -8.96 -1.20
CA ILE A 69 -19.87 -10.12 -1.91
C ILE A 69 -20.62 -11.36 -1.45
N LYS A 70 -21.06 -12.16 -2.41
CA LYS A 70 -21.64 -13.47 -2.16
C LYS A 70 -20.53 -14.50 -2.03
N LEU A 71 -20.46 -15.19 -0.90
CA LEU A 71 -19.46 -16.19 -0.62
C LEU A 71 -20.00 -17.59 -0.87
N PRO A 72 -19.27 -18.46 -1.60
CA PRO A 72 -19.64 -19.86 -1.73
C PRO A 72 -19.44 -20.58 -0.39
N CYS A 73 -20.30 -21.56 -0.11
CA CYS A 73 -20.16 -22.41 1.07
C CYS A 73 -19.21 -23.58 0.76
N VAL A 74 -18.14 -23.76 1.55
CA VAL A 74 -17.21 -24.87 1.33
C VAL A 74 -17.90 -26.19 1.67
N GLY A 75 -17.90 -27.14 0.72
CA GLY A 75 -18.50 -28.46 0.90
C GLY A 75 -20.01 -28.53 0.63
N HIS A 76 -20.67 -27.41 0.32
CA HIS A 76 -22.08 -27.37 -0.07
C HIS A 76 -22.27 -26.60 -1.37
N CYS A 77 -22.96 -27.23 -2.33
CA CYS A 77 -23.31 -26.59 -3.60
C CYS A 77 -24.61 -25.78 -3.39
N THR A 78 -24.48 -24.47 -3.21
CA THR A 78 -25.61 -23.55 -3.06
C THR A 78 -25.76 -22.67 -4.29
N PRO A 79 -26.98 -22.42 -4.78
CA PRO A 79 -27.20 -21.47 -5.87
C PRO A 79 -26.79 -20.06 -5.44
N GLU A 80 -26.28 -19.26 -6.37
CA GLU A 80 -25.75 -17.92 -6.09
C GLU A 80 -26.82 -16.97 -5.48
N SER A 81 -28.10 -17.20 -5.76
CA SER A 81 -29.20 -16.44 -5.14
C SER A 81 -29.30 -16.61 -3.63
N GLU A 82 -28.87 -17.76 -3.11
CA GLU A 82 -28.99 -18.16 -1.69
C GLU A 82 -27.64 -18.12 -0.95
N ALA A 83 -26.58 -17.71 -1.64
CA ALA A 83 -25.25 -17.61 -1.06
C ALA A 83 -25.19 -16.54 0.05
N PHE A 84 -24.36 -16.79 1.06
CA PHE A 84 -24.14 -15.86 2.16
C PHE A 84 -23.52 -14.56 1.63
N GLU A 85 -24.15 -13.43 1.94
CA GLU A 85 -23.62 -12.10 1.60
C GLU A 85 -22.81 -11.53 2.76
N ILE A 86 -21.57 -11.15 2.48
CA ILE A 86 -20.74 -10.35 3.37
C ILE A 86 -20.65 -8.92 2.85
N GLU A 87 -20.85 -7.95 3.74
CA GLU A 87 -20.60 -6.54 3.44
C GLU A 87 -19.17 -6.18 3.88
N ILE A 88 -18.34 -5.83 2.91
CA ILE A 88 -16.99 -5.32 3.16
C ILE A 88 -17.07 -3.79 3.12
N LYS A 89 -16.82 -3.16 4.26
CA LYS A 89 -16.84 -1.70 4.44
C LYS A 89 -15.43 -1.11 4.27
N ASP A 90 -15.37 0.22 4.22
CA ASP A 90 -14.12 1.00 4.14
C ASP A 90 -13.23 0.64 2.95
N ILE A 91 -13.85 0.33 1.80
CA ILE A 91 -13.14 0.12 0.55
C ILE A 91 -12.87 1.48 -0.10
N TYR A 92 -11.60 1.75 -0.38
CA TYR A 92 -11.21 2.92 -1.17
C TYR A 92 -11.11 2.52 -2.64
N TYR A 93 -11.86 3.18 -3.50
CA TYR A 93 -11.85 2.91 -4.94
C TYR A 93 -11.82 4.22 -5.73
N ARG A 94 -11.31 4.14 -6.96
CA ARG A 94 -11.30 5.25 -7.91
C ARG A 94 -12.16 4.89 -9.12
N PRO A 95 -13.20 5.65 -9.48
CA PRO A 95 -14.09 5.28 -10.57
C PRO A 95 -13.32 5.26 -11.89
N LEU A 96 -13.51 4.18 -12.66
CA LEU A 96 -12.76 3.98 -13.90
C LEU A 96 -12.93 5.16 -14.88
N LEU A 97 -14.14 5.72 -14.97
CA LEU A 97 -14.43 6.86 -15.84
C LEU A 97 -13.66 8.12 -15.41
N ASP A 98 -13.48 8.34 -14.12
CA ASP A 98 -12.76 9.52 -13.62
C ASP A 98 -11.25 9.35 -13.81
N THR A 99 -10.73 8.14 -13.61
CA THR A 99 -9.35 7.78 -13.97
C THR A 99 -9.09 7.97 -15.46
N LEU A 100 -10.02 7.52 -16.31
CA LEU A 100 -9.93 7.68 -17.77
C LEU A 100 -9.94 9.16 -18.18
N LYS A 101 -10.89 9.95 -17.67
CA LYS A 101 -10.95 11.39 -17.95
C LYS A 101 -9.67 12.10 -17.55
N GLU A 102 -9.13 11.81 -16.37
CA GLU A 102 -7.86 12.39 -15.91
C GLU A 102 -6.70 11.99 -16.82
N ALA A 103 -6.60 10.71 -17.20
CA ALA A 103 -5.55 10.22 -18.08
C ALA A 103 -5.60 10.88 -19.47
N LEU A 104 -6.81 11.09 -20.02
CA LEU A 104 -7.02 11.74 -21.33
C LEU A 104 -6.78 13.26 -21.28
N GLN A 105 -7.07 13.91 -20.15
CA GLN A 105 -6.84 15.34 -19.94
C GLN A 105 -5.40 15.68 -19.55
N SER A 106 -4.64 14.69 -19.09
CA SER A 106 -3.25 14.86 -18.67
C SER A 106 -2.33 15.21 -19.85
N PRO A 107 -1.29 16.05 -19.66
CA PRO A 107 -0.24 16.27 -20.65
C PRO A 107 0.45 14.99 -21.12
N ALA A 108 0.43 13.92 -20.30
CA ALA A 108 0.97 12.61 -20.63
C ALA A 108 0.28 11.96 -21.83
N PHE A 109 -0.99 12.30 -22.09
CA PHE A 109 -1.79 11.75 -23.20
C PHE A 109 -1.12 11.94 -24.57
N LYS A 110 -0.31 13.00 -24.74
CA LYS A 110 0.44 13.27 -25.97
C LYS A 110 1.43 12.14 -26.36
N HIS A 111 1.79 11.30 -25.40
CA HIS A 111 2.74 10.20 -25.59
C HIS A 111 2.04 8.84 -25.69
N PHE A 112 0.70 8.79 -25.68
CA PHE A 112 -0.04 7.53 -25.78
C PHE A 112 -0.15 7.09 -27.24
N HIS A 113 0.10 5.80 -27.50
CA HIS A 113 -0.13 5.18 -28.79
C HIS A 113 -1.63 4.84 -28.95
N LEU A 114 -2.38 5.74 -29.58
CA LEU A 114 -3.84 5.58 -29.77
C LEU A 114 -4.21 4.79 -31.02
N ILE A 115 -3.23 4.54 -31.88
CA ILE A 115 -3.41 3.86 -33.16
C ILE A 115 -2.56 2.58 -33.11
N PRO A 116 -3.15 1.39 -33.34
CA PRO A 116 -2.38 0.17 -33.51
C PRO A 116 -1.45 0.31 -34.72
N PHE A 117 -0.24 -0.26 -34.59
CA PHE A 117 0.76 -0.33 -35.66
C PHE A 117 0.33 -1.26 -36.79
#